data_AF-A0A3N9PRK5-F1
#
_entry.id   AF-A0A3N9PRK5-F1
#
_cell.length_a   1.000
_cell.length_b   1.000
_cell.length_c   1.000
_cell.angle_alpha   90.00
_cell.angle_beta   90.00
_cell.angle_gamma   90.00
#
_symmetry.space_group_name_H-M   'P 1'
#
loop_
_entity.id
_entity.type
_entity.pdbx_description
1 polymer ?
#
loop_
_entity_poly.entity_id
_entity_poly.type
_entity_poly.pdbx_seq_one_letter_code
_entity_poly.pdbx_strand_id
1 'polypeptide(L)'
;MRKSEKIFLLICACLSPIFTACERTFDPISVDDEQVVDDQKDPVGEESPAVYSQSLVEAMAANSWHHEESGDYSWDHSQVVQIALNGNSITVSGDITINDGAIHLVATDDGFNATKGQRTERNDGSHLTIHGGYVAVNCSRGDGLDSNGNTTVTAGTVVVHGPTSQPEVGFDVNGTFKIAGGLFIATGPNAGHMIETPSATSTQNSVIIFIPATLSASSLLHIEDASGDDVVTFKPVRNVYYIVLSSPRLMSGVTYSVHTGGSATGTNTDGLYSDGAFSGGTLKKNFTITGKVTQVSI
;
A
#
# COMPACT_ATOMS: atom_id res chain seq x y z
N MET A 1 -9.26 -70.92 18.07
CA MET A 1 -10.42 -70.43 18.85
C MET A 1 -10.32 -68.90 18.85
N ARG A 2 -11.04 -68.15 18.01
CA ARG A 2 -12.43 -67.62 18.22
C ARG A 2 -12.58 -67.11 19.66
N LYS A 3 -12.95 -65.88 20.02
CA LYS A 3 -13.78 -64.75 19.51
C LYS A 3 -13.50 -63.60 20.53
N SER A 4 -13.82 -62.31 20.42
CA SER A 4 -14.81 -61.56 19.67
C SER A 4 -14.42 -60.08 19.67
N GLU A 5 -14.54 -59.45 18.52
CA GLU A 5 -14.70 -58.01 18.32
C GLU A 5 -16.02 -57.55 18.96
N LYS A 6 -16.03 -56.35 19.54
CA LYS A 6 -17.26 -55.60 19.84
C LYS A 6 -17.21 -54.28 19.08
N ILE A 7 -17.80 -54.35 17.89
CA ILE A 7 -18.22 -53.22 17.06
C ILE A 7 -19.35 -52.50 17.80
N PHE A 8 -19.15 -51.22 18.13
CA PHE A 8 -20.21 -50.35 18.63
C PHE A 8 -20.86 -49.67 17.42
N LEU A 9 -22.05 -50.17 17.08
CA LEU A 9 -22.91 -49.70 16.00
C LEU A 9 -23.65 -48.45 16.50
N LEU A 10 -23.17 -47.25 16.16
CA LEU A 10 -23.94 -46.02 16.37
C LEU A 10 -24.70 -45.70 15.08
N ILE A 11 -25.95 -46.15 15.04
CA ILE A 11 -26.96 -45.70 14.09
C ILE A 11 -27.33 -44.27 14.50
N CYS A 12 -26.90 -43.28 13.73
CA CYS A 12 -27.44 -41.93 13.83
C CYS A 12 -27.93 -41.48 12.45
N ALA A 13 -29.17 -41.04 12.44
CA ALA A 13 -30.04 -40.87 11.29
C ALA A 13 -29.44 -40.01 10.18
N CYS A 14 -29.65 -40.47 8.94
CA CYS A 14 -29.63 -39.65 7.75
C CYS A 14 -30.61 -38.47 7.92
N LEU A 15 -30.08 -37.26 8.06
CA LEU A 15 -30.84 -36.03 7.84
C LEU A 15 -30.15 -35.27 6.71
N SER A 16 -30.61 -35.53 5.50
CA SER A 16 -30.27 -34.77 4.30
C SER A 16 -30.76 -33.33 4.47
N PRO A 17 -29.93 -32.29 4.33
CA PRO A 17 -30.46 -30.96 4.08
C PRO A 17 -31.02 -30.95 2.66
N ILE A 18 -32.35 -30.82 2.57
CA ILE A 18 -33.05 -30.46 1.34
C ILE A 18 -32.49 -29.10 0.93
N PHE A 19 -31.73 -29.08 -0.17
CA PHE A 19 -31.48 -27.86 -0.91
C PHE A 19 -32.82 -27.38 -1.46
N THR A 20 -33.44 -26.41 -0.79
CA THR A 20 -34.44 -25.56 -1.44
C THR A 20 -33.68 -24.63 -2.38
N ALA A 21 -33.43 -25.11 -3.60
CA ALA A 21 -33.14 -24.24 -4.71
C ALA A 21 -34.35 -23.32 -4.89
N CYS A 22 -34.15 -22.02 -4.73
CA CYS A 22 -35.09 -21.02 -5.16
C CYS A 22 -35.03 -21.02 -6.69
N GLU A 23 -35.85 -21.86 -7.34
CA GLU A 23 -36.08 -21.75 -8.78
C GLU A 23 -36.73 -20.39 -9.04
N ARG A 24 -35.94 -19.45 -9.58
CA ARG A 24 -36.52 -18.29 -10.23
C ARG A 24 -37.17 -18.77 -11.52
N THR A 25 -38.48 -18.99 -11.47
CA THR A 25 -39.30 -19.03 -12.67
C THR A 25 -39.16 -17.68 -13.37
N PHE A 26 -38.48 -17.67 -14.52
CA PHE A 26 -38.61 -16.55 -15.45
C PHE A 26 -40.00 -16.64 -16.05
N ASP A 27 -40.88 -15.72 -15.67
CA ASP A 27 -42.09 -15.47 -16.43
C ASP A 27 -41.68 -14.96 -17.82
N PRO A 28 -42.17 -15.56 -18.92
CA PRO A 28 -41.97 -15.00 -20.25
C PRO A 28 -42.65 -13.63 -20.31
N ILE A 29 -41.92 -12.62 -20.78
CA ILE A 29 -42.48 -11.31 -21.10
C ILE A 29 -43.55 -11.52 -22.18
N SER A 30 -44.82 -11.42 -21.79
CA SER A 30 -45.93 -11.26 -22.71
C SER A 30 -45.87 -9.84 -23.25
N VAL A 31 -45.62 -9.72 -24.55
CA VAL A 31 -45.81 -8.46 -25.27
C VAL A 31 -47.30 -8.37 -25.59
N ASP A 32 -48.08 -7.91 -24.62
CA ASP A 32 -49.43 -7.43 -24.92
C ASP A 32 -49.32 -5.95 -25.26
N ASP A 33 -49.46 -5.74 -26.57
CA ASP A 33 -49.78 -4.50 -27.24
C ASP A 33 -51.07 -3.89 -26.65
N GLU A 34 -51.16 -2.56 -26.72
CA GLU A 34 -52.29 -1.72 -26.28
C GLU A 34 -52.44 -1.44 -24.77
N GLN A 35 -51.65 -0.47 -24.29
CA GLN A 35 -52.11 0.48 -23.26
C GLN A 35 -52.17 1.88 -23.89
N VAL A 36 -53.41 2.36 -24.03
CA VAL A 36 -53.81 3.69 -24.47
C VAL A 36 -53.14 4.75 -23.60
N VAL A 37 -52.37 5.64 -24.22
CA VAL A 37 -51.77 6.79 -23.55
C VAL A 37 -52.87 7.82 -23.30
N ASP A 38 -53.10 8.13 -22.02
CA ASP A 38 -53.98 9.20 -21.55
C ASP A 38 -53.41 10.56 -22.01
N ASP A 39 -54.15 11.24 -22.90
CA ASP A 39 -53.89 12.59 -23.41
C ASP A 39 -54.24 13.65 -22.34
N GLN A 40 -53.64 13.51 -21.16
CA GLN A 40 -53.51 14.61 -20.22
C GLN A 40 -52.47 15.57 -20.77
N LYS A 41 -52.94 16.47 -21.64
CA LYS A 41 -52.21 17.64 -22.13
C LYS A 41 -51.84 18.53 -20.94
N ASP A 42 -50.66 18.30 -20.39
CA ASP A 42 -49.96 19.30 -19.60
C ASP A 42 -49.88 20.60 -20.43
N PRO A 43 -50.19 21.78 -19.87
CA PRO A 43 -50.02 23.01 -20.59
C PRO A 43 -48.53 23.22 -20.83
N VAL A 44 -48.07 22.88 -22.03
CA VAL A 44 -46.80 23.35 -22.57
C VAL A 44 -46.92 24.87 -22.59
N GLY A 45 -46.36 25.52 -21.56
CA GLY A 45 -45.99 26.91 -21.68
C GLY A 45 -45.08 27.00 -22.89
N GLU A 46 -45.49 27.79 -23.88
CA GLU A 46 -44.56 28.30 -24.90
C GLU A 46 -43.52 29.16 -24.18
N GLU A 47 -42.53 28.54 -23.57
CA GLU A 47 -41.24 29.20 -23.49
C GLU A 47 -40.68 29.18 -24.90
N SER A 48 -40.87 30.32 -25.58
CA SER A 48 -40.09 30.69 -26.74
C SER A 48 -38.65 30.21 -26.52
N PRO A 49 -38.04 29.47 -27.47
CA PRO A 49 -36.64 29.11 -27.31
C PRO A 49 -35.90 30.43 -27.13
N ALA A 50 -35.15 30.56 -26.03
CA ALA A 50 -34.22 31.67 -25.87
C ALA A 50 -33.32 31.62 -27.09
N VAL A 51 -33.57 32.53 -28.04
CA VAL A 51 -32.72 32.69 -29.20
C VAL A 51 -31.39 33.17 -28.65
N TYR A 52 -30.46 32.24 -28.45
CA TYR A 52 -29.06 32.59 -28.30
C TYR A 52 -28.60 33.09 -29.67
N SER A 53 -28.89 34.36 -29.94
CA SER A 53 -28.41 35.07 -31.12
C SER A 53 -26.96 35.52 -30.92
N GLN A 54 -26.13 34.74 -30.22
CA GLN A 54 -24.70 34.96 -30.29
C GLN A 54 -24.23 34.41 -31.63
N SER A 55 -23.79 35.30 -32.49
CA SER A 55 -23.04 34.95 -33.68
C SER A 55 -21.81 34.12 -33.30
N LEU A 56 -21.31 33.31 -34.24
CA LEU A 56 -20.05 32.57 -34.06
C LEU A 56 -18.90 33.52 -33.66
N VAL A 57 -18.98 34.78 -34.11
CA VAL A 57 -18.04 35.86 -33.78
C VAL A 57 -18.14 36.27 -32.31
N GLU A 58 -19.35 36.39 -31.76
CA GLU A 58 -19.55 36.72 -30.34
C GLU A 58 -19.17 35.57 -29.41
N ALA A 59 -19.46 34.33 -29.80
CA ALA A 59 -19.05 33.14 -29.04
C ALA A 59 -17.51 32.99 -29.04
N MET A 60 -16.84 33.25 -30.16
CA MET A 60 -15.39 33.25 -30.25
C MET A 60 -14.75 34.40 -29.46
N ALA A 61 -15.39 35.58 -29.41
CA ALA A 61 -14.92 36.72 -28.61
C ALA A 61 -15.10 36.50 -27.09
N ALA A 62 -16.16 35.81 -26.68
CA ALA A 62 -16.35 35.42 -25.28
C ALA A 62 -15.30 34.38 -24.83
N ASN A 63 -14.91 33.47 -25.72
CA ASN A 63 -13.86 32.46 -25.47
C ASN A 63 -12.43 32.92 -25.80
N SER A 64 -12.22 34.17 -26.23
CA SER A 64 -10.87 34.70 -26.49
C SER A 64 -10.18 35.25 -25.25
N TRP A 65 -10.84 35.19 -24.09
CA TRP A 65 -10.25 35.59 -22.82
C TRP A 65 -9.28 34.51 -22.35
N HIS A 66 -8.01 34.86 -22.36
CA HIS A 66 -7.00 34.21 -21.56
C HIS A 66 -7.38 34.46 -20.09
N HIS A 67 -7.63 33.38 -19.34
CA HIS A 67 -7.76 33.42 -17.88
C HIS A 67 -6.36 33.68 -17.31
N GLU A 68 -5.92 34.93 -17.45
CA GLU A 68 -4.61 35.42 -17.03
C GLU A 68 -4.88 36.70 -16.23
N GLU A 69 -5.09 36.55 -14.93
CA GLU A 69 -5.14 37.68 -14.01
C GLU A 69 -3.74 37.98 -13.49
N SER A 70 -3.45 39.24 -13.16
CA SER A 70 -2.15 39.62 -12.58
C SER A 70 -1.84 38.90 -11.25
N GLY A 71 -2.85 38.31 -10.61
CA GLY A 71 -2.73 37.48 -9.42
C GLY A 71 -2.23 36.07 -9.69
N ASP A 72 -2.39 35.53 -10.91
CA ASP A 72 -1.97 34.17 -11.28
C ASP A 72 -0.44 34.02 -11.27
N TYR A 73 0.26 35.16 -11.34
CA TYR A 73 1.72 35.26 -11.26
C TYR A 73 2.23 35.73 -9.90
N SER A 74 1.32 36.03 -8.95
CA SER A 74 1.70 36.45 -7.61
C SER A 74 1.85 35.23 -6.72
N TRP A 75 3.08 34.73 -6.66
CA TRP A 75 3.43 33.64 -5.75
C TRP A 75 4.05 34.22 -4.47
N ASP A 76 3.51 33.85 -3.32
CA ASP A 76 4.14 34.19 -2.05
C ASP A 76 5.42 33.35 -1.89
N HIS A 77 6.56 33.96 -2.21
CA HIS A 77 7.88 33.32 -2.10
C HIS A 77 8.20 32.83 -0.68
N SER A 78 7.49 33.33 0.35
CA SER A 78 7.64 32.87 1.74
C SER A 78 6.89 31.57 2.06
N GLN A 79 5.96 31.14 1.20
CA GLN A 79 5.22 29.87 1.30
C GLN A 79 5.86 28.76 0.44
N VAL A 80 7.00 29.05 -0.19
CA VAL A 80 7.66 28.12 -1.11
C VAL A 80 8.46 27.10 -0.34
N VAL A 81 7.97 25.86 -0.36
CA VAL A 81 8.78 24.70 0.03
C VAL A 81 9.67 24.34 -1.16
N GLN A 82 10.97 24.65 -1.06
CA GLN A 82 11.95 24.27 -2.09
C GLN A 82 12.15 22.75 -2.06
N ILE A 83 11.63 22.06 -3.07
CA ILE A 83 11.98 20.66 -3.36
C ILE A 83 13.22 20.69 -4.26
N ALA A 84 14.38 20.42 -3.67
CA ALA A 84 15.62 20.30 -4.42
C ALA A 84 15.75 18.86 -4.95
N LEU A 85 15.74 18.73 -6.28
CA LEU A 85 16.09 17.49 -6.97
C LEU A 85 17.60 17.53 -7.27
N ASN A 86 18.42 17.03 -6.35
CA ASN A 86 19.89 17.10 -6.46
C ASN A 86 20.44 15.81 -7.05
N GLY A 87 20.24 15.62 -8.35
CA GLY A 87 20.64 14.40 -9.05
C GLY A 87 19.75 13.22 -8.67
N ASN A 88 20.15 12.46 -7.65
CA ASN A 88 19.51 11.21 -7.23
C ASN A 88 18.78 11.30 -5.87
N SER A 89 18.65 12.49 -5.28
CA SER A 89 17.93 12.70 -4.00
C SER A 89 16.87 13.79 -4.10
N ILE A 90 15.86 13.68 -3.24
CA ILE A 90 14.85 14.72 -3.01
C ILE A 90 15.07 15.28 -1.60
N THR A 91 15.46 16.55 -1.50
CA THR A 91 15.68 17.20 -0.21
C THR A 91 14.78 18.42 -0.08
N VAL A 92 14.17 18.57 1.10
CA VAL A 92 13.43 19.76 1.50
C VAL A 92 13.96 20.22 2.86
N SER A 93 14.26 21.51 3.00
CA SER A 93 14.41 22.10 4.35
C SER A 93 13.00 22.35 4.88
N GLY A 94 12.47 21.39 5.65
CA GLY A 94 11.07 21.40 6.01
C GLY A 94 10.43 20.03 6.06
N ASP A 95 9.16 19.99 5.68
CA ASP A 95 8.33 18.80 5.67
C ASP A 95 8.21 18.28 4.24
N ILE A 96 8.19 16.95 4.08
CA ILE A 96 7.95 16.29 2.80
C ILE A 96 6.56 15.68 2.86
N THR A 97 5.69 16.00 1.90
CA THR A 97 4.35 15.41 1.80
C THR A 97 4.14 14.81 0.41
N ILE A 98 3.78 13.54 0.38
CA ILE A 98 3.39 12.80 -0.82
C ILE A 98 1.89 12.55 -0.74
N ASN A 99 1.11 13.23 -1.57
CA ASN A 99 -0.35 13.09 -1.56
C ASN A 99 -0.82 11.82 -2.28
N ASP A 100 -0.27 11.57 -3.47
CA ASP A 100 -0.59 10.43 -4.34
C ASP A 100 0.46 10.33 -5.46
N GLY A 101 0.27 9.42 -6.41
CA GLY A 101 1.07 9.27 -7.64
C GLY A 101 2.04 8.08 -7.61
N ALA A 102 2.79 7.89 -8.68
CA ALA A 102 3.82 6.85 -8.79
C ALA A 102 5.21 7.48 -8.74
N ILE A 103 5.95 7.24 -7.66
CA ILE A 103 7.30 7.75 -7.42
C ILE A 103 8.25 6.57 -7.36
N HIS A 104 9.24 6.55 -8.27
CA HIS A 104 10.35 5.60 -8.26
C HIS A 104 11.65 6.38 -8.06
N LEU A 105 12.29 6.17 -6.92
CA LEU A 105 13.48 6.89 -6.53
C LEU A 105 14.67 5.93 -6.42
N VAL A 106 15.75 6.26 -7.13
CA VAL A 106 17.04 5.57 -7.00
C VAL A 106 18.04 6.55 -6.47
N ALA A 107 18.50 6.32 -5.24
CA ALA A 107 19.34 7.22 -4.47
C ALA A 107 20.70 6.60 -4.12
N THR A 108 21.74 7.43 -4.10
CA THR A 108 23.06 7.04 -3.58
C THR A 108 23.22 7.38 -2.11
N ASP A 109 22.68 8.52 -1.70
CA ASP A 109 22.56 8.94 -0.30
C ASP A 109 21.11 8.67 0.13
N ASP A 110 20.50 9.47 1.01
CA ASP A 110 19.13 9.21 1.42
C ASP A 110 18.13 9.29 0.26
N GLY A 111 17.09 8.43 0.31
CA GLY A 111 15.97 8.53 -0.59
C GLY A 111 15.18 9.82 -0.33
N PHE A 112 14.42 9.82 0.75
CA PHE A 112 13.81 11.03 1.28
C PHE A 112 14.57 11.45 2.53
N ASN A 113 14.85 12.75 2.68
CA ASN A 113 15.38 13.31 3.90
C ASN A 113 14.53 14.52 4.31
N ALA A 114 13.64 14.32 5.28
CA ALA A 114 12.86 15.40 5.90
C ALA A 114 13.64 15.93 7.10
N THR A 115 14.12 17.17 6.99
CA THR A 115 14.96 17.81 8.01
C THR A 115 14.74 19.32 8.04
N LYS A 116 14.84 19.94 9.23
CA LYS A 116 14.93 21.40 9.38
C LYS A 116 16.38 21.92 9.26
N GLY A 117 17.31 21.06 8.83
CA GLY A 117 18.71 21.41 8.52
C GLY A 117 19.66 21.35 9.72
N GLN A 118 19.19 20.83 10.86
CA GLN A 118 20.04 20.61 12.03
C GLN A 118 20.64 19.20 11.96
N ARG A 119 21.97 19.10 12.07
CA ARG A 119 22.66 17.80 12.22
C ARG A 119 22.52 17.32 13.66
N THR A 120 21.46 16.58 13.95
CA THR A 120 21.17 16.08 15.29
C THR A 120 20.38 14.78 15.24
N GLU A 121 20.62 13.91 16.22
CA GLU A 121 19.83 12.70 16.51
C GLU A 121 18.52 12.98 17.27
N ARG A 122 18.10 14.26 17.34
CA ARG A 122 16.90 14.66 18.08
C ARG A 122 15.81 14.99 17.08
N ASN A 123 14.57 14.74 17.47
CA ASN A 123 13.42 15.23 16.71
C ASN A 123 13.51 16.75 16.54
N ASP A 124 13.71 17.20 15.30
CA ASP A 124 13.83 18.60 14.91
C ASP A 124 12.50 19.24 14.47
N GLY A 125 11.41 18.47 14.52
CA GLY A 125 10.05 18.87 14.14
C GLY A 125 9.73 18.71 12.66
N SER A 126 10.66 18.24 11.82
CA SER A 126 10.36 17.87 10.43
C SER A 126 9.40 16.69 10.33
N HIS A 127 8.69 16.60 9.21
CA HIS A 127 7.75 15.51 8.97
C HIS A 127 7.84 14.97 7.54
N LEU A 128 8.01 13.66 7.41
CA LEU A 128 7.76 12.94 6.16
C LEU A 128 6.35 12.31 6.21
N THR A 129 5.47 12.74 5.32
CA THR A 129 4.08 12.25 5.24
C THR A 129 3.79 11.62 3.89
N ILE A 130 3.26 10.40 3.88
CA ILE A 130 2.80 9.68 2.70
C ILE A 130 1.31 9.37 2.85
N HIS A 131 0.48 10.06 2.06
CA HIS A 131 -0.97 9.90 2.09
C HIS A 131 -1.48 8.76 1.21
N GLY A 132 -0.78 8.46 0.12
CA GLY A 132 -1.22 7.49 -0.87
C GLY A 132 -0.20 7.29 -1.98
N GLY A 133 -0.66 6.71 -3.09
CA GLY A 133 0.16 6.43 -4.25
C GLY A 133 1.04 5.18 -4.11
N TYR A 134 1.99 5.07 -5.04
CA TYR A 134 3.01 4.04 -5.08
C TYR A 134 4.37 4.71 -4.96
N VAL A 135 5.10 4.45 -3.88
CA VAL A 135 6.41 5.04 -3.58
C VAL A 135 7.43 3.91 -3.47
N ALA A 136 8.31 3.79 -4.47
CA ALA A 136 9.43 2.88 -4.46
C ALA A 136 10.74 3.65 -4.25
N VAL A 137 11.53 3.25 -3.27
CA VAL A 137 12.85 3.80 -2.98
C VAL A 137 13.88 2.69 -3.03
N ASN A 138 14.93 2.91 -3.81
CA ASN A 138 16.08 2.05 -3.90
C ASN A 138 17.33 2.85 -3.56
N CYS A 139 17.75 2.76 -2.30
CA CYS A 139 18.88 3.50 -1.77
C CYS A 139 20.11 2.61 -1.64
N SER A 140 21.28 3.05 -2.11
CA SER A 140 22.49 2.21 -2.13
C SER A 140 23.48 2.47 -0.99
N ARG A 141 23.54 3.68 -0.42
CA ARG A 141 24.47 3.99 0.69
C ARG A 141 23.82 4.68 1.88
N GLY A 142 22.91 5.63 1.67
CA GLY A 142 22.18 6.34 2.73
C GLY A 142 20.95 5.57 3.22
N ASP A 143 20.07 6.26 3.95
CA ASP A 143 18.82 5.68 4.40
C ASP A 143 17.78 5.64 3.28
N GLY A 144 16.85 4.69 3.35
CA GLY A 144 15.72 4.68 2.43
C GLY A 144 14.80 5.88 2.68
N LEU A 145 14.21 5.93 3.87
CA LEU A 145 13.43 7.06 4.37
C LEU A 145 14.12 7.63 5.60
N ASP A 146 14.65 8.85 5.50
CA ASP A 146 15.23 9.58 6.63
C ASP A 146 14.27 10.71 7.04
N SER A 147 13.98 10.78 8.34
CA SER A 147 13.45 11.98 8.95
C SER A 147 14.13 12.30 10.28
N ASN A 148 14.69 13.50 10.34
CA ASN A 148 15.13 14.09 11.60
C ASN A 148 13.96 14.44 12.54
N GLY A 149 12.71 14.17 12.16
CA GLY A 149 11.51 14.37 12.95
C GLY A 149 10.59 13.15 12.90
N ASN A 150 9.35 13.30 12.44
CA ASN A 150 8.37 12.20 12.43
C ASN A 150 8.09 11.70 11.01
N THR A 151 7.69 10.43 10.89
CA THR A 151 7.22 9.85 9.63
C THR A 151 5.79 9.33 9.80
N THR A 152 4.91 9.63 8.84
CA THR A 152 3.52 9.14 8.84
C THR A 152 3.15 8.57 7.48
N VAL A 153 2.70 7.31 7.44
CA VAL A 153 2.13 6.65 6.25
C VAL A 153 0.65 6.37 6.52
N THR A 154 -0.26 6.91 5.71
CA THR A 154 -1.72 6.74 5.92
C THR A 154 -2.40 5.84 4.91
N ALA A 155 -1.89 5.73 3.70
CA ALA A 155 -2.31 4.75 2.70
C ALA A 155 -1.20 4.58 1.63
N GLY A 156 -1.54 3.90 0.53
CA GLY A 156 -0.64 3.66 -0.59
C GLY A 156 0.20 2.39 -0.46
N THR A 157 1.15 2.24 -1.37
CA THR A 157 2.16 1.17 -1.36
C THR A 157 3.54 1.80 -1.30
N VAL A 158 4.29 1.51 -0.24
CA VAL A 158 5.64 2.03 -0.01
C VAL A 158 6.62 0.86 0.02
N VAL A 159 7.57 0.85 -0.91
CA VAL A 159 8.58 -0.21 -1.06
C VAL A 159 9.95 0.42 -0.92
N VAL A 160 10.72 -0.01 0.08
CA VAL A 160 12.03 0.59 0.38
C VAL A 160 13.11 -0.48 0.44
N HIS A 161 13.97 -0.49 -0.59
CA HIS A 161 15.22 -1.23 -0.55
C HIS A 161 16.28 -0.33 0.08
N GLY A 162 16.47 -0.48 1.39
CA GLY A 162 17.58 0.15 2.12
C GLY A 162 18.94 -0.39 1.71
N PRO A 163 20.03 0.19 2.22
CA PRO A 163 21.39 0.07 1.69
C PRO A 163 22.00 -1.33 1.91
N THR A 164 23.19 -1.56 1.35
CA THR A 164 23.92 -2.84 1.49
C THR A 164 24.72 -2.97 2.79
N SER A 165 24.95 -1.87 3.50
CA SER A 165 25.92 -1.81 4.60
C SER A 165 25.48 -0.85 5.69
N GLN A 166 25.75 -1.24 6.94
CA GLN A 166 25.62 -0.39 8.12
C GLN A 166 26.49 0.90 8.01
N PRO A 167 26.20 1.97 8.77
CA PRO A 167 25.15 2.06 9.81
C PRO A 167 23.74 2.22 9.26
N GLU A 168 23.62 2.60 7.99
CA GLU A 168 22.36 3.00 7.38
C GLU A 168 21.34 1.85 7.22
N VAL A 169 20.07 2.23 7.14
CA VAL A 169 18.89 1.38 7.28
C VAL A 169 17.83 1.70 6.21
N GLY A 170 16.81 0.85 6.12
CA GLY A 170 15.66 1.09 5.24
C GLY A 170 14.87 2.34 5.62
N PHE A 171 14.88 2.73 6.89
CA PHE A 171 14.32 3.98 7.36
C PHE A 171 14.95 4.35 8.72
N ASP A 172 15.20 5.63 8.91
CA ASP A 172 15.69 6.25 10.14
C ASP A 172 14.73 7.40 10.52
N VAL A 173 14.16 7.36 11.72
CA VAL A 173 13.19 8.34 12.19
C VAL A 173 13.48 8.73 13.64
N ASN A 174 14.07 9.90 13.84
CA ASN A 174 14.41 10.43 15.18
C ASN A 174 13.19 10.58 16.12
N GLY A 175 12.00 10.72 15.55
CA GLY A 175 10.73 10.90 16.26
C GLY A 175 9.85 9.67 16.27
N THR A 176 8.60 9.85 15.85
CA THR A 176 7.59 8.79 15.79
C THR A 176 7.38 8.39 14.33
N PHE A 177 7.61 7.12 14.03
CA PHE A 177 7.17 6.53 12.77
C PHE A 177 5.79 5.88 12.94
N LYS A 178 4.74 6.46 12.36
CA LYS A 178 3.36 5.97 12.43
C LYS A 178 2.90 5.41 11.08
N ILE A 179 2.33 4.20 11.10
CA ILE A 179 1.64 3.62 9.95
C ILE A 179 0.15 3.44 10.28
N ALA A 180 -0.70 4.03 9.45
CA ALA A 180 -2.14 4.01 9.64
C ALA A 180 -2.92 3.24 8.56
N GLY A 181 -2.31 3.01 7.39
CA GLY A 181 -2.91 2.26 6.30
C GLY A 181 -1.90 2.02 5.17
N GLY A 182 -2.31 1.21 4.18
CA GLY A 182 -1.51 0.88 3.01
C GLY A 182 -0.60 -0.34 3.18
N LEU A 183 0.19 -0.64 2.16
CA LEU A 183 1.26 -1.63 2.21
C LEU A 183 2.58 -0.90 2.41
N PHE A 184 3.34 -1.26 3.44
CA PHE A 184 4.69 -0.76 3.66
C PHE A 184 5.64 -1.94 3.76
N ILE A 185 6.71 -1.92 2.97
CA ILE A 185 7.80 -2.88 3.08
C ILE A 185 9.14 -2.15 3.02
N ALA A 186 10.02 -2.41 3.99
CA ALA A 186 11.36 -1.87 4.02
C ALA A 186 12.38 -2.93 4.40
N THR A 187 13.55 -2.88 3.78
CA THR A 187 14.63 -3.84 4.02
C THR A 187 15.94 -3.15 4.32
N GLY A 188 16.85 -3.83 5.02
CA GLY A 188 18.19 -3.29 5.23
C GLY A 188 19.22 -4.32 5.70
N PRO A 189 20.45 -3.86 5.97
CA PRO A 189 21.56 -4.69 6.41
C PRO A 189 21.44 -5.00 7.91
N ASN A 190 22.37 -5.80 8.43
CA ASN A 190 22.50 -5.94 9.88
C ASN A 190 23.15 -4.68 10.45
N ALA A 191 22.34 -3.73 10.89
CA ALA A 191 22.80 -2.47 11.51
C ALA A 191 22.70 -2.48 13.05
N GLY A 192 22.49 -3.66 13.66
CA GLY A 192 22.42 -3.82 15.11
C GLY A 192 21.35 -2.94 15.75
N HIS A 193 21.76 -1.99 16.58
CA HIS A 193 20.87 -1.11 17.32
C HIS A 193 20.23 0.00 16.48
N MET A 194 20.69 0.21 15.24
CA MET A 194 20.08 1.19 14.32
C MET A 194 18.81 0.64 13.64
N ILE A 195 18.54 -0.66 13.74
CA ILE A 195 17.36 -1.23 13.08
C ILE A 195 16.10 -0.78 13.82
N GLU A 196 15.31 0.05 13.17
CA GLU A 196 14.08 0.61 13.72
C GLU A 196 12.82 -0.20 13.38
N THR A 197 11.73 0.12 14.08
CA THR A 197 10.39 -0.42 13.81
C THR A 197 9.35 0.70 13.88
N PRO A 198 8.20 0.58 13.19
CA PRO A 198 7.09 1.50 13.39
C PRO A 198 6.69 1.59 14.86
N SER A 199 6.23 2.76 15.29
CA SER A 199 5.80 3.02 16.65
C SER A 199 4.58 2.16 17.04
N ALA A 200 4.50 1.79 18.32
CA ALA A 200 3.33 1.15 18.92
C ALA A 200 2.05 2.03 18.87
N THR A 201 2.18 3.31 18.53
CA THR A 201 1.05 4.23 18.30
C THR A 201 0.46 4.13 16.89
N SER A 202 1.03 3.29 16.02
CA SER A 202 0.47 2.92 14.72
C SER A 202 -0.91 2.28 14.86
N THR A 203 -1.83 2.57 13.93
CA THR A 203 -3.16 1.94 13.92
C THR A 203 -3.16 0.64 13.13
N GLN A 204 -2.22 0.47 12.21
CA GLN A 204 -2.01 -0.75 11.43
C GLN A 204 -0.92 -1.63 12.05
N ASN A 205 -1.07 -2.95 11.95
CA ASN A 205 -0.08 -3.88 12.47
C ASN A 205 1.12 -4.00 11.52
N SER A 206 2.28 -4.28 12.08
CA SER A 206 3.50 -4.60 11.36
C SER A 206 4.18 -5.84 11.92
N VAL A 207 5.04 -6.43 11.10
CA VAL A 207 5.98 -7.48 11.48
C VAL A 207 7.37 -7.06 11.04
N ILE A 208 8.35 -7.20 11.92
CA ILE A 208 9.77 -7.19 11.55
C ILE A 208 10.28 -8.62 11.56
N ILE A 209 10.90 -9.03 10.45
CA ILE A 209 11.44 -10.36 10.24
C ILE A 209 12.95 -10.22 10.15
N PHE A 210 13.65 -10.76 11.15
CA PHE A 210 15.11 -10.90 11.16
C PHE A 210 15.52 -12.21 10.48
N ILE A 211 16.55 -12.14 9.65
CA ILE A 211 17.04 -13.23 8.81
C ILE A 211 18.56 -13.32 9.03
N PRO A 212 19.06 -13.94 10.13
CA PRO A 212 20.48 -13.93 10.47
C PRO A 212 21.38 -14.55 9.41
N ALA A 213 20.88 -15.53 8.67
CA ALA A 213 21.57 -16.12 7.52
C ALA A 213 21.56 -15.24 6.26
N THR A 214 20.88 -14.08 6.32
CA THR A 214 20.61 -13.16 5.21
C THR A 214 19.70 -13.77 4.13
N LEU A 215 18.71 -13.01 3.66
CA LEU A 215 17.93 -13.39 2.47
C LEU A 215 18.67 -12.90 1.23
N SER A 216 18.99 -13.83 0.32
CA SER A 216 19.65 -13.50 -0.96
C SER A 216 18.74 -12.68 -1.87
N ALA A 217 19.31 -11.75 -2.65
CA ALA A 217 18.64 -11.01 -3.73
C ALA A 217 17.97 -11.91 -4.79
N SER A 218 18.42 -13.17 -4.90
CA SER A 218 17.86 -14.16 -5.81
C SER A 218 16.66 -14.92 -5.23
N SER A 219 16.36 -14.77 -3.93
CA SER A 219 15.32 -15.51 -3.22
C SER A 219 14.09 -14.64 -2.97
N LEU A 220 12.90 -15.25 -3.00
CA LEU A 220 11.68 -14.60 -2.55
C LEU A 220 11.56 -14.74 -1.02
N LEU A 221 10.86 -13.77 -0.42
CA LEU A 221 10.12 -13.90 0.83
C LEU A 221 8.63 -13.95 0.45
N HIS A 222 7.89 -14.87 1.03
CA HIS A 222 6.44 -14.95 0.87
C HIS A 222 5.78 -15.12 2.24
N ILE A 223 4.68 -14.41 2.46
CA ILE A 223 3.84 -14.55 3.66
C ILE A 223 2.42 -14.82 3.20
N GLU A 224 1.80 -15.83 3.78
CA GLU A 224 0.40 -16.21 3.53
C GLU A 224 -0.33 -16.43 4.87
N ASP A 225 -1.66 -16.38 4.83
CA ASP A 225 -2.50 -16.79 5.95
C ASP A 225 -2.78 -18.29 5.93
N ALA A 226 -3.57 -18.77 6.90
CA ALA A 226 -3.91 -20.19 7.03
C ALA A 226 -4.76 -20.75 5.87
N SER A 227 -5.37 -19.90 5.05
CA SER A 227 -6.11 -20.28 3.84
C SER A 227 -5.20 -20.41 2.61
N GLY A 228 -3.94 -19.99 2.72
CA GLY A 228 -2.99 -19.89 1.62
C GLY A 228 -3.15 -18.59 0.81
N ASP A 229 -3.87 -17.59 1.33
CA ASP A 229 -4.01 -16.32 0.64
C ASP A 229 -2.76 -15.45 0.88
N ASP A 230 -2.14 -14.97 -0.20
CA ASP A 230 -0.89 -14.20 -0.20
C ASP A 230 -1.02 -12.86 0.55
N VAL A 231 -0.33 -12.67 1.67
CA VAL A 231 -0.20 -11.35 2.32
C VAL A 231 0.81 -10.47 1.57
N VAL A 232 1.96 -11.05 1.20
CA VAL A 232 2.97 -10.41 0.37
C VAL A 232 3.89 -11.46 -0.25
N THR A 233 4.25 -11.26 -1.51
CA THR A 233 5.39 -11.92 -2.17
C THR A 233 6.41 -10.87 -2.59
N PHE A 234 7.62 -10.96 -2.06
CA PHE A 234 8.64 -9.92 -2.21
C PHE A 234 10.02 -10.49 -2.56
N LYS A 235 10.72 -9.81 -3.47
CA LYS A 235 12.10 -10.08 -3.87
C LYS A 235 12.97 -8.85 -3.61
N PRO A 236 13.88 -8.89 -2.62
CA PRO A 236 14.78 -7.77 -2.40
C PRO A 236 15.75 -7.62 -3.59
N VAL A 237 16.13 -6.38 -3.92
CA VAL A 237 17.12 -6.13 -5.00
C VAL A 237 18.56 -6.45 -4.59
N ARG A 238 18.77 -6.79 -3.32
CA ARG A 238 20.06 -7.10 -2.70
C ARG A 238 19.88 -8.04 -1.51
N ASN A 239 20.98 -8.46 -0.93
CA ASN A 239 20.96 -9.30 0.25
C ASN A 239 20.47 -8.50 1.47
N VAL A 240 19.52 -9.03 2.23
CA VAL A 240 18.88 -8.31 3.35
C VAL A 240 18.90 -9.12 4.64
N TYR A 241 19.17 -8.43 5.75
CA TYR A 241 19.16 -9.02 7.09
C TYR A 241 17.79 -8.92 7.75
N TYR A 242 17.05 -7.86 7.46
CA TYR A 242 15.72 -7.68 8.01
C TYR A 242 14.74 -7.18 6.95
N ILE A 243 13.46 -7.46 7.20
CA ILE A 243 12.33 -6.92 6.44
C ILE A 243 11.30 -6.43 7.46
N VAL A 244 10.89 -5.18 7.35
CA VAL A 244 9.73 -4.61 8.05
C VAL A 244 8.57 -4.58 7.08
N LEU A 245 7.45 -5.18 7.46
CA LEU A 245 6.21 -5.21 6.69
C LEU A 245 5.06 -4.66 7.54
N SER A 246 4.30 -3.71 7.01
CA SER A 246 2.95 -3.38 7.49
C SER A 246 1.97 -3.58 6.35
N SER A 247 0.83 -4.19 6.64
CA SER A 247 -0.18 -4.52 5.62
C SER A 247 -1.57 -4.59 6.27
N PRO A 248 -2.65 -4.18 5.59
CA PRO A 248 -3.99 -4.22 6.16
C PRO A 248 -4.45 -5.67 6.37
N ARG A 249 -3.74 -6.62 5.74
CA ARG A 249 -3.98 -8.05 5.85
C ARG A 249 -3.37 -8.67 7.11
N LEU A 250 -2.51 -7.96 7.84
CA LEU A 250 -1.95 -8.42 9.12
C LEU A 250 -2.91 -8.09 10.27
N MET A 251 -3.71 -9.07 10.67
CA MET A 251 -4.76 -8.93 11.67
C MET A 251 -4.31 -9.46 13.03
N SER A 252 -4.67 -8.76 14.10
CA SER A 252 -4.31 -9.14 15.47
C SER A 252 -4.90 -10.49 15.85
N GLY A 253 -4.10 -11.35 16.47
CA GLY A 253 -4.49 -12.71 16.86
C GLY A 253 -4.49 -13.74 15.72
N VAL A 254 -4.23 -13.32 14.48
CA VAL A 254 -4.14 -14.23 13.32
C VAL A 254 -2.72 -14.75 13.16
N THR A 255 -2.61 -16.02 12.76
CA THR A 255 -1.35 -16.70 12.47
C THR A 255 -1.09 -16.75 10.97
N TYR A 256 0.15 -16.47 10.60
CA TYR A 256 0.66 -16.46 9.23
C TYR A 256 1.88 -17.38 9.12
N SER A 257 2.18 -17.85 7.92
CA SER A 257 3.42 -18.56 7.60
C SER A 257 4.35 -17.63 6.83
N VAL A 258 5.67 -17.77 7.06
CA VAL A 258 6.70 -17.12 6.25
C VAL A 258 7.54 -18.16 5.53
N HIS A 259 7.61 -18.03 4.22
CA HIS A 259 8.32 -18.88 3.30
C HIS A 259 9.47 -18.11 2.63
N THR A 260 10.53 -18.83 2.24
CA THR A 260 11.59 -18.26 1.40
C THR A 260 11.91 -19.17 0.22
N GLY A 261 12.41 -18.60 -0.87
CA GLY A 261 12.76 -19.34 -2.09
C GLY A 261 11.54 -19.51 -3.00
N GLY A 262 11.42 -20.65 -3.66
CA GLY A 262 10.30 -20.91 -4.57
C GLY A 262 10.30 -20.01 -5.81
N SER A 263 9.12 -19.87 -6.40
CA SER A 263 8.85 -19.02 -7.57
C SER A 263 7.52 -18.30 -7.41
N ALA A 264 7.39 -17.17 -8.09
CA ALA A 264 6.14 -16.43 -8.19
C ALA A 264 5.83 -16.17 -9.66
N THR A 265 4.58 -16.41 -10.04
CA THR A 265 4.03 -15.88 -11.30
C THR A 265 3.57 -14.43 -11.08
N GLY A 266 3.15 -13.75 -12.13
CA GLY A 266 2.68 -12.37 -12.06
C GLY A 266 3.77 -11.33 -12.35
N THR A 267 3.46 -10.08 -12.02
CA THR A 267 4.30 -8.92 -12.35
C THR A 267 5.16 -8.56 -11.15
N ASN A 268 6.47 -8.44 -11.36
CA ASN A 268 7.39 -7.91 -10.37
C ASN A 268 7.60 -6.41 -10.61
N THR A 269 7.18 -5.58 -9.66
CA THR A 269 7.39 -4.14 -9.66
C THR A 269 8.15 -3.76 -8.39
N ASP A 270 9.38 -3.25 -8.55
CA ASP A 270 10.29 -2.90 -7.46
C ASP A 270 10.47 -3.98 -6.39
N GLY A 271 10.41 -5.25 -6.78
CA GLY A 271 10.54 -6.38 -5.85
C GLY A 271 9.20 -6.92 -5.33
N LEU A 272 8.11 -6.16 -5.42
CA LEU A 272 6.78 -6.63 -5.05
C LEU A 272 6.15 -7.42 -6.21
N TYR A 273 5.66 -8.63 -5.93
CA TYR A 273 4.91 -9.41 -6.90
C TYR A 273 3.41 -9.18 -6.75
N SER A 274 2.72 -8.95 -7.87
CA SER A 274 1.25 -8.86 -7.95
C SER A 274 0.68 -9.74 -9.06
N ASP A 275 -0.63 -10.01 -9.01
CA ASP A 275 -1.40 -10.66 -10.08
C ASP A 275 -0.87 -12.06 -10.46
N GLY A 276 -0.40 -12.81 -9.47
CA GLY A 276 0.15 -14.14 -9.66
C GLY A 276 0.06 -15.01 -8.42
N ALA A 277 0.69 -16.18 -8.50
CA ALA A 277 0.69 -17.18 -7.46
C ALA A 277 2.13 -17.52 -7.06
N PHE A 278 2.35 -17.68 -5.77
CA PHE A 278 3.58 -18.22 -5.21
C PHE A 278 3.54 -19.77 -5.20
N SER A 279 4.69 -20.42 -5.42
CA SER A 279 4.80 -21.88 -5.32
C SER A 279 6.22 -22.36 -5.01
N GLY A 280 6.35 -23.54 -4.42
CA GLY A 280 7.64 -24.23 -4.26
C GLY A 280 8.61 -23.65 -3.21
N GLY A 281 8.16 -22.73 -2.36
CA GLY A 281 8.96 -22.16 -1.26
C GLY A 281 9.21 -23.12 -0.10
N THR A 282 10.20 -22.79 0.72
CA THR A 282 10.48 -23.49 1.98
C THR A 282 9.83 -22.74 3.14
N LEU A 283 8.93 -23.40 3.88
CA LEU A 283 8.40 -22.88 5.14
C LEU A 283 9.52 -22.67 6.15
N LYS A 284 9.60 -21.45 6.68
CA LYS A 284 10.56 -21.09 7.73
C LYS A 284 9.92 -21.06 9.10
N LYS A 285 8.76 -20.44 9.24
CA LYS A 285 8.13 -20.24 10.54
C LYS A 285 6.65 -19.90 10.40
N ASN A 286 5.86 -20.29 11.41
CA ASN A 286 4.54 -19.74 11.65
C ASN A 286 4.62 -18.70 12.77
N PHE A 287 3.95 -17.56 12.64
CA PHE A 287 3.92 -16.50 13.64
C PHE A 287 2.54 -15.88 13.78
N THR A 288 2.19 -15.46 14.99
CA THR A 288 0.92 -14.80 15.29
C THR A 288 1.16 -13.32 15.52
N ILE A 289 0.28 -12.45 15.01
CA ILE A 289 0.34 -11.02 15.28
C ILE A 289 -0.14 -10.76 16.71
N THR A 290 0.79 -10.39 17.61
CA THR A 290 0.53 -10.22 19.05
C THR A 290 0.46 -8.76 19.51
N GLY A 291 0.85 -7.82 18.64
CA GLY A 291 0.84 -6.39 18.93
C GLY A 291 0.97 -5.55 17.67
N LYS A 292 1.09 -4.23 17.83
CA LYS A 292 1.30 -3.31 16.69
C LYS A 292 2.58 -3.57 15.94
N VAL A 293 3.61 -4.06 16.63
CA VAL A 293 4.83 -4.59 16.03
C VAL A 293 5.04 -6.01 16.54
N THR A 294 5.06 -6.97 15.64
CA THR A 294 5.41 -8.36 15.94
C THR A 294 6.84 -8.63 15.47
N GLN A 295 7.67 -9.24 16.32
CA GLN A 295 9.05 -9.58 15.96
C GLN A 295 9.16 -11.07 15.63
N VAL A 296 9.80 -11.38 14.51
CA VAL A 296 10.01 -12.74 14.02
C VAL A 296 11.47 -12.90 13.63
N SER A 297 12.02 -14.09 13.85
CA SER A 297 13.36 -14.48 13.38
C SER A 297 13.28 -15.85 12.71
N ILE A 298 13.90 -15.97 11.52
CA ILE A 298 13.85 -17.13 10.61
C ILE A 298 15.20 -17.54 10.03
#